data_AF-A0A959JTY2-F1
#
_entry.id   AF-A0A959JTY2-F1
#
_cell.length_a   1.000
_cell.length_b   1.000
_cell.length_c   1.000
_cell.angle_alpha   90.00
_cell.angle_beta   90.00
_cell.angle_gamma   90.00
#
_symmetry.space_group_name_H-M   'P 1'
#
loop_
_entity.id
_entity.type
_entity.pdbx_description
1 polymer ?
#
loop_
_entity_poly.entity_id
_entity_poly.type
_entity_poly.pdbx_seq_one_letter_code
_entity_poly.pdbx_strand_id
1 'polypeptide(L)'
;MKIRHLFYTTLFLVFCIVNSLAQEPVTPDASPEARALLKLLYDLSGKHTLSGQHNFPISGARNSEFAAEYIGATPIVWSQDFGFAADGDKDSYLARPEIVQEAIRQYKSGSIITLCWHAVPPTADEPITFQPLQNADSSALASVQGKLLDEQFAEILTPGSALHKRWLAQVDEIARFLKQLQDAHVPVLWRPYHEMNGNWFWWGGRHEGAFTTKKLYQQIFDRLVKHHKLDNLIWMWSVDRPTEPGREFTRYFPGPEYLDILSLHVYGSDFNQKYYEDLKALSGGKPLALGEVGVPPTLEILADQPDWILYVIWSGMTRLTPKEQYQHYLESSQILFLEDPTYAGLIEPLRQVAGLSSLTSTRPVDFTGHWELVEAESQFSGGFGSGAAQALEIIQVDSLLAVKSATIVEWDDNVIRKHLINVDGAEYEVPAGFGQRFQRASWNEDKSKIILNNRSVFNFGGNPREFSGIEEWSLNGIRNRLYVRQTNQTFRGESKAVLVYGKVE
;
A
#
# COMPACT_ATOMS: atom_id res chain seq x y z
N MET A 1 44.70 -10.48 67.37
CA MET A 1 43.29 -10.07 67.52
C MET A 1 43.10 -8.75 66.77
N LYS A 2 42.27 -8.75 65.71
CA LYS A 2 41.77 -7.65 64.83
C LYS A 2 41.62 -8.24 63.40
N ILE A 3 40.48 -8.85 63.09
CA ILE A 3 39.25 -8.30 62.50
C ILE A 3 39.44 -7.82 61.04
N ARG A 4 38.64 -8.48 60.18
CA ARG A 4 38.45 -8.38 58.72
C ARG A 4 38.25 -6.96 58.20
N HIS A 5 38.66 -6.72 56.95
CA HIS A 5 37.81 -6.01 55.98
C HIS A 5 37.94 -6.64 54.58
N LEU A 6 36.80 -7.12 54.09
CA LEU A 6 36.55 -7.71 52.79
C LEU A 6 36.09 -6.57 51.88
N PHE A 7 36.83 -6.27 50.81
CA PHE A 7 36.40 -5.32 49.80
C PHE A 7 35.39 -6.02 48.87
N TYR A 8 34.14 -5.58 48.91
CA TYR A 8 33.15 -5.85 47.84
C TYR A 8 33.22 -4.70 46.85
N THR A 9 33.70 -4.98 45.64
CA THR A 9 33.57 -4.08 44.50
C THR A 9 32.23 -4.37 43.84
N THR A 10 31.21 -3.54 44.09
CA THR A 10 29.94 -3.62 43.37
C THR A 10 30.07 -2.79 42.09
N LEU A 11 30.25 -3.47 40.96
CA LEU A 11 30.17 -2.88 39.62
C LEU A 11 28.68 -2.64 39.31
N PHE A 12 28.22 -1.38 39.40
CA PHE A 12 26.90 -1.01 38.91
C PHE A 12 26.95 -0.88 37.38
N LEU A 13 26.49 -1.91 36.68
CA LEU A 13 26.14 -1.82 35.26
C LEU A 13 24.82 -1.05 35.17
N VAL A 14 24.88 0.23 34.86
CA VAL A 14 23.69 1.01 34.49
C VAL A 14 23.41 0.72 33.02
N PHE A 15 22.52 -0.24 32.77
CA PHE A 15 21.84 -0.34 31.47
C PHE A 15 20.88 0.86 31.39
N CYS A 16 21.32 1.95 30.75
CA CYS A 16 20.41 3.01 30.34
C CYS A 16 19.57 2.46 29.19
N ILE A 17 18.42 1.87 29.52
CA ILE A 17 17.33 1.71 28.56
C ILE A 17 16.81 3.12 28.31
N VAL A 18 17.33 3.77 27.26
CA VAL A 18 16.75 5.00 26.74
C VAL A 18 15.49 4.56 26.00
N ASN A 19 14.36 4.45 26.71
CA ASN A 19 13.06 4.47 26.04
C ASN A 19 12.95 5.86 25.40
N SER A 20 13.18 5.97 24.09
CA SER A 20 12.88 7.20 23.38
C SER A 20 11.37 7.39 23.45
N LEU A 21 10.92 8.31 24.29
CA LEU A 21 9.53 8.76 24.26
C LEU A 21 9.21 9.20 22.83
N ALA A 22 8.04 8.78 22.30
CA ALA A 22 7.59 9.17 20.98
C ALA A 22 7.65 10.70 20.85
N GLN A 23 8.32 11.18 19.82
CA GLN A 23 8.37 12.62 19.52
C GLN A 23 7.08 13.01 18.81
N GLU A 24 6.64 14.25 19.00
CA GLU A 24 5.55 14.80 18.21
C GLU A 24 5.96 14.89 16.72
N PRO A 25 5.00 14.74 15.79
CA PRO A 25 5.29 14.94 14.37
C PRO A 25 5.87 16.33 14.11
N VAL A 26 6.79 16.44 13.15
CA VAL A 26 7.37 17.74 12.77
C VAL A 26 6.34 18.71 12.18
N THR A 27 5.23 18.19 11.70
CA THR A 27 4.03 18.96 11.32
C THR A 27 3.33 19.46 12.59
N PRO A 28 3.28 20.78 12.87
CA PRO A 28 2.83 21.30 14.17
C PRO A 28 1.40 20.89 14.56
N ASP A 29 0.49 20.92 13.60
CA ASP A 29 -0.94 20.61 13.78
C ASP A 29 -1.29 19.24 13.20
N ALA A 30 -0.38 18.27 13.27
CA ALA A 30 -0.61 16.93 12.73
C ALA A 30 -1.93 16.32 13.21
N SER A 31 -2.64 15.68 12.28
CA SER A 31 -3.90 14.98 12.50
C SER A 31 -3.76 13.90 13.58
N PRO A 32 -4.86 13.56 14.29
CA PRO A 32 -4.85 12.47 15.28
C PRO A 32 -4.31 11.15 14.71
N GLU A 33 -4.68 10.82 13.47
CA GLU A 33 -4.26 9.61 12.77
C GLU A 33 -2.76 9.63 12.45
N ALA A 34 -2.21 10.78 12.02
CA ALA A 34 -0.77 10.93 11.81
C ALA A 34 0.02 10.78 13.12
N ARG A 35 -0.43 11.40 14.21
CA ARG A 35 0.19 11.23 15.54
C ARG A 35 0.16 9.78 16.01
N ALA A 36 -0.99 9.11 15.85
CA ALA A 36 -1.14 7.71 16.23
C ALA A 36 -0.27 6.79 15.37
N LEU A 37 -0.16 7.06 14.06
CA LEU A 37 0.75 6.33 13.17
C LEU A 37 2.21 6.53 13.60
N LEU A 38 2.66 7.77 13.82
CA LEU A 38 4.03 8.02 14.25
C LEU A 38 4.34 7.32 15.58
N LYS A 39 3.41 7.36 16.54
CA LYS A 39 3.57 6.64 17.81
C LYS A 39 3.72 5.13 17.60
N LEU A 40 2.91 4.52 16.73
CA LEU A 40 3.07 3.11 16.35
C LEU A 40 4.48 2.84 15.82
N LEU A 41 5.01 3.70 14.96
CA LEU A 41 6.37 3.56 14.41
C LEU A 41 7.46 3.63 15.49
N TYR A 42 7.31 4.50 16.49
CA TYR A 42 8.19 4.50 17.67
C TYR A 42 8.07 3.21 18.49
N ASP A 43 6.86 2.67 18.66
CA ASP A 43 6.64 1.45 19.45
C ASP A 43 7.26 0.20 18.79
N LEU A 44 7.41 0.21 17.47
CA LEU A 44 8.03 -0.86 16.66
C LEU A 44 9.56 -0.89 16.76
N SER A 45 10.21 0.26 16.84
CA SER A 45 11.66 0.38 16.78
C SER A 45 12.36 -0.49 17.85
N GLY A 46 13.30 -1.32 17.41
CA GLY A 46 14.04 -2.25 18.27
C GLY A 46 13.29 -3.54 18.59
N LYS A 47 12.06 -3.73 18.08
CA LYS A 47 11.20 -4.90 18.40
C LYS A 47 10.66 -5.62 17.18
N HIS A 48 10.14 -4.88 16.21
CA HIS A 48 9.44 -5.43 15.05
C HIS A 48 9.72 -4.61 13.79
N THR A 49 9.72 -5.29 12.66
CA THR A 49 9.88 -4.74 11.31
C THR A 49 8.65 -5.11 10.49
N LEU A 50 7.95 -4.11 9.97
CA LEU A 50 6.79 -4.33 9.11
C LEU A 50 7.24 -4.73 7.70
N SER A 51 6.66 -5.80 7.16
CA SER A 51 6.83 -6.16 5.75
C SER A 51 6.14 -5.15 4.83
N GLY A 52 6.74 -4.86 3.67
CA GLY A 52 6.20 -3.88 2.74
C GLY A 52 6.48 -4.21 1.28
N GLN A 53 5.62 -3.68 0.41
CA GLN A 53 5.64 -3.97 -1.02
C GLN A 53 5.25 -2.74 -1.84
N HIS A 54 6.07 -2.43 -2.86
CA HIS A 54 5.82 -1.35 -3.80
C HIS A 54 5.05 -1.81 -5.04
N ASN A 55 4.16 -0.95 -5.52
CA ASN A 55 3.34 -1.10 -6.73
C ASN A 55 3.61 0.07 -7.67
N PHE A 56 3.57 -0.19 -8.99
CA PHE A 56 3.64 0.90 -9.97
C PHE A 56 2.32 1.70 -9.98
N PRO A 57 2.33 2.98 -10.41
CA PRO A 57 1.15 3.85 -10.46
C PRO A 57 -0.11 3.19 -11.03
N ILE A 58 -0.04 2.58 -12.22
CA ILE A 58 -1.24 1.97 -12.85
C ILE A 58 -1.64 0.62 -12.25
N SER A 59 -0.82 0.05 -11.37
CA SER A 59 -0.95 -1.37 -10.98
C SER A 59 -1.85 -1.60 -9.77
N GLY A 60 -2.37 -0.55 -9.12
CA GLY A 60 -3.13 -0.68 -7.87
C GLY A 60 -2.38 -1.54 -6.84
N ALA A 61 -2.99 -2.64 -6.37
CA ALA A 61 -2.36 -3.59 -5.46
C ALA A 61 -1.68 -4.80 -6.11
N ARG A 62 -1.52 -4.84 -7.44
CA ARG A 62 -1.07 -6.05 -8.15
C ARG A 62 0.20 -6.69 -7.56
N ASN A 63 1.24 -5.91 -7.26
CA ASN A 63 2.47 -6.47 -6.68
C ASN A 63 2.30 -6.86 -5.22
N SER A 64 1.49 -6.12 -4.44
CA SER A 64 1.11 -6.52 -3.08
C SER A 64 0.31 -7.83 -3.05
N GLU A 65 -0.61 -8.03 -4.00
CA GLU A 65 -1.37 -9.26 -4.17
C GLU A 65 -0.45 -10.42 -4.59
N PHE A 66 0.42 -10.19 -5.56
CA PHE A 66 1.43 -11.15 -5.98
C PHE A 66 2.37 -11.54 -4.82
N ALA A 67 2.84 -10.56 -4.05
CA ALA A 67 3.70 -10.80 -2.89
C ALA A 67 2.97 -11.62 -1.83
N ALA A 68 1.71 -11.30 -1.54
CA ALA A 68 0.89 -12.05 -0.61
C ALA A 68 0.74 -13.52 -1.01
N GLU A 69 0.49 -13.78 -2.29
CA GLU A 69 0.47 -15.13 -2.86
C GLU A 69 1.83 -15.83 -2.72
N TYR A 70 2.92 -15.15 -3.08
CA TYR A 70 4.22 -15.77 -3.16
C TYR A 70 4.77 -16.14 -1.78
N ILE A 71 4.56 -15.25 -0.81
CA ILE A 71 5.01 -15.36 0.59
C ILE A 71 4.09 -16.30 1.38
N GLY A 72 2.77 -16.21 1.14
CA GLY A 72 1.74 -16.86 1.96
C GLY A 72 1.16 -15.96 3.06
N ALA A 73 1.56 -14.68 3.11
CA ALA A 73 1.00 -13.65 3.99
C ALA A 73 1.12 -12.26 3.35
N THR A 74 0.19 -11.36 3.67
CA THR A 74 0.09 -10.04 3.04
C THR A 74 1.10 -9.06 3.64
N PRO A 75 1.93 -8.38 2.81
CA PRO A 75 2.76 -7.28 3.29
C PRO A 75 1.92 -6.16 3.93
N ILE A 76 2.36 -5.64 5.07
CA ILE A 76 1.65 -4.61 5.82
C ILE A 76 1.70 -3.25 5.13
N VAL A 77 2.89 -2.85 4.68
CA VAL A 77 3.10 -1.54 4.06
C VAL A 77 2.77 -1.63 2.58
N TRP A 78 1.74 -0.90 2.17
CA TRP A 78 1.41 -0.72 0.77
C TRP A 78 2.07 0.57 0.26
N SER A 79 2.87 0.45 -0.80
CA SER A 79 3.65 1.55 -1.36
C SER A 79 3.31 1.79 -2.83
N GLN A 80 3.24 3.07 -3.23
CA GLN A 80 3.08 3.51 -4.62
C GLN A 80 3.76 4.85 -4.91
N ASP A 81 3.85 5.20 -6.19
CA ASP A 81 4.33 6.48 -6.72
C ASP A 81 3.17 7.28 -7.35
N PHE A 82 3.30 8.61 -7.44
CA PHE A 82 2.36 9.49 -8.15
C PHE A 82 2.54 9.52 -9.68
N GLY A 83 3.59 8.91 -10.24
CA GLY A 83 3.79 8.79 -11.68
C GLY A 83 4.17 10.10 -12.39
N PHE A 84 4.64 9.95 -13.62
CA PHE A 84 5.17 11.03 -14.48
C PHE A 84 5.02 10.74 -15.98
N ALA A 85 4.75 9.49 -16.36
CA ALA A 85 4.80 9.02 -17.74
C ALA A 85 3.46 9.15 -18.47
N ALA A 86 3.47 8.88 -19.78
CA ALA A 86 2.28 8.97 -20.63
C ALA A 86 1.27 7.84 -20.35
N ASP A 87 0.07 7.97 -20.91
CA ASP A 87 -0.93 6.92 -20.90
C ASP A 87 -0.38 5.60 -21.47
N GLY A 88 -0.79 4.48 -20.89
CA GLY A 88 -0.29 3.14 -21.20
C GLY A 88 1.08 2.79 -20.60
N ASP A 89 1.82 3.73 -20.03
CA ASP A 89 3.03 3.43 -19.26
C ASP A 89 2.68 3.02 -17.82
N LYS A 90 3.49 2.12 -17.24
CA LYS A 90 3.31 1.67 -15.85
C LYS A 90 3.38 2.81 -14.83
N ASP A 91 4.15 3.85 -15.16
CA ASP A 91 4.38 5.04 -14.35
C ASP A 91 3.49 6.22 -14.78
N SER A 92 2.36 5.95 -15.45
CA SER A 92 1.43 6.98 -15.95
C SER A 92 0.95 7.91 -14.83
N TYR A 93 1.07 9.22 -15.05
CA TYR A 93 0.55 10.23 -14.12
C TYR A 93 -0.98 10.28 -14.09
N LEU A 94 -1.65 9.69 -15.09
CA LEU A 94 -3.11 9.66 -15.16
C LEU A 94 -3.74 8.76 -14.10
N ALA A 95 -2.96 7.87 -13.48
CA ALA A 95 -3.44 6.93 -12.46
C ALA A 95 -3.64 7.56 -11.07
N ARG A 96 -3.30 8.85 -10.88
CA ARG A 96 -3.33 9.52 -9.56
C ARG A 96 -4.69 9.47 -8.86
N PRO A 97 -5.84 9.62 -9.55
CA PRO A 97 -7.15 9.41 -8.93
C PRO A 97 -7.30 7.99 -8.38
N GLU A 98 -6.91 6.97 -9.14
CA GLU A 98 -6.96 5.56 -8.76
C GLU A 98 -6.00 5.25 -7.61
N ILE A 99 -4.80 5.84 -7.60
CA ILE A 99 -3.81 5.74 -6.50
C ILE A 99 -4.45 6.20 -5.17
N VAL A 100 -5.19 7.31 -5.17
CA VAL A 100 -5.88 7.81 -3.96
C VAL A 100 -6.96 6.83 -3.50
N GLN A 101 -7.80 6.34 -4.40
CA GLN A 101 -8.85 5.38 -4.04
C GLN A 101 -8.26 4.08 -3.47
N GLU A 102 -7.19 3.61 -4.09
CA GLU A 102 -6.52 2.39 -3.67
C GLU A 102 -5.84 2.56 -2.31
N ALA A 103 -5.17 3.69 -2.07
CA ALA A 103 -4.57 4.01 -0.76
C ALA A 103 -5.62 4.03 0.36
N ILE A 104 -6.81 4.61 0.11
CA ILE A 104 -7.94 4.58 1.06
C ILE A 104 -8.39 3.14 1.32
N ARG A 105 -8.54 2.33 0.27
CA ARG A 105 -8.95 0.91 0.38
C ARG A 105 -7.94 0.10 1.21
N GLN A 106 -6.65 0.27 0.93
CA GLN A 106 -5.56 -0.42 1.64
C GLN A 106 -5.52 -0.01 3.12
N TYR A 107 -5.67 1.29 3.42
CA TYR A 107 -5.68 1.79 4.79
C TYR A 107 -6.85 1.20 5.60
N LYS A 108 -8.07 1.22 5.03
CA LYS A 108 -9.25 0.60 5.64
C LYS A 108 -9.02 -0.90 5.92
N SER A 109 -8.33 -1.57 5.00
CA SER A 109 -7.98 -3.00 5.07
C SER A 109 -6.85 -3.31 6.07
N GLY A 110 -6.23 -2.30 6.68
CA GLY A 110 -5.22 -2.47 7.73
C GLY A 110 -3.78 -2.20 7.29
N SER A 111 -3.55 -1.82 6.04
CA SER A 111 -2.21 -1.48 5.57
C SER A 111 -1.77 -0.10 6.06
N ILE A 112 -0.44 0.07 6.21
CA ILE A 112 0.17 1.40 6.34
C ILE A 112 0.50 1.91 4.95
N ILE A 113 0.14 3.17 4.68
CA ILE A 113 0.30 3.78 3.36
C ILE A 113 1.61 4.54 3.29
N THR A 114 2.42 4.24 2.28
CA THR A 114 3.57 5.07 1.91
C THR A 114 3.49 5.48 0.44
N LEU A 115 3.72 6.77 0.18
CA LEU A 115 3.72 7.32 -1.17
C LEU A 115 5.05 8.03 -1.44
N CYS A 116 5.61 7.79 -2.63
CA CYS A 116 6.76 8.51 -3.15
C CYS A 116 6.39 9.27 -4.42
N TRP A 117 7.35 10.02 -4.97
CA TRP A 117 7.14 10.77 -6.19
C TRP A 117 8.43 10.93 -6.99
N HIS A 118 8.51 10.21 -8.11
CA HIS A 118 9.46 10.50 -9.17
C HIS A 118 9.07 11.81 -9.88
N ALA A 119 9.46 12.93 -9.27
CA ALA A 119 8.98 14.26 -9.64
C ALA A 119 9.40 14.69 -11.05
N VAL A 120 8.50 15.34 -11.77
CA VAL A 120 8.80 16.00 -13.05
C VAL A 120 9.65 17.25 -12.79
N PRO A 121 10.74 17.48 -13.55
CA PRO A 121 11.54 18.68 -13.37
C PRO A 121 10.71 19.91 -13.76
N PRO A 122 10.86 21.05 -13.06
CA PRO A 122 10.13 22.29 -13.38
C PRO A 122 10.42 22.86 -14.78
N THR A 123 11.38 22.31 -15.53
CA THR A 123 11.69 22.63 -16.93
C THR A 123 10.76 21.97 -17.95
N ALA A 124 9.91 21.02 -17.53
CA ALA A 124 9.00 20.28 -18.41
C ALA A 124 7.60 20.13 -17.81
N ASP A 125 6.64 19.77 -18.66
CA ASP A 125 5.27 19.39 -18.29
C ASP A 125 5.10 17.88 -18.51
N GLU A 126 4.19 17.26 -17.76
CA GLU A 126 3.82 15.86 -17.94
C GLU A 126 3.12 15.63 -19.30
N PRO A 127 3.37 14.50 -19.98
CA PRO A 127 4.22 13.38 -19.56
C PRO A 127 5.71 13.57 -19.91
N ILE A 128 6.57 12.93 -19.14
CA ILE A 128 8.02 12.86 -19.38
C ILE A 128 8.54 11.41 -19.37
N THR A 129 9.81 11.21 -19.74
CA THR A 129 10.46 9.89 -19.66
C THR A 129 11.23 9.72 -18.35
N PHE A 130 11.51 8.48 -17.98
CA PHE A 130 12.38 8.23 -16.82
C PHE A 130 13.83 8.63 -17.12
N GLN A 131 14.37 8.16 -18.25
CA GLN A 131 15.72 8.48 -18.73
C GLN A 131 15.70 9.62 -19.76
N PRO A 132 16.76 10.45 -19.84
CA PRO A 132 16.90 11.42 -20.92
C PRO A 132 16.84 10.76 -22.29
N LEU A 133 16.12 11.37 -23.22
CA LEU A 133 16.18 10.97 -24.64
C LEU A 133 17.56 11.28 -25.22
N GLN A 134 17.94 10.53 -26.25
CA GLN A 134 19.19 10.78 -26.96
C GLN A 134 19.19 12.20 -27.55
N ASN A 135 20.27 12.95 -27.31
CA ASN A 135 20.44 14.36 -27.73
C ASN A 135 19.39 15.33 -27.15
N ALA A 136 18.80 15.03 -25.99
CA ALA A 136 17.91 15.96 -25.30
C ALA A 136 18.65 17.27 -24.94
N ASP A 137 17.97 18.39 -25.13
CA ASP A 137 18.46 19.70 -24.72
C ASP A 137 18.51 19.80 -23.19
N SER A 138 19.70 20.04 -22.63
CA SER A 138 19.89 20.17 -21.18
C SER A 138 19.17 21.40 -20.60
N SER A 139 18.87 22.41 -21.43
CA SER A 139 18.10 23.59 -21.02
C SER A 139 16.58 23.35 -20.99
N ALA A 140 16.10 22.27 -21.63
CA ALA A 140 14.70 21.88 -21.69
C ALA A 140 14.51 20.42 -21.23
N LEU A 141 15.11 20.10 -20.07
CA LEU A 141 15.12 18.75 -19.53
C LEU A 141 13.70 18.22 -19.30
N ALA A 142 13.37 17.09 -19.93
CA ALA A 142 12.09 16.40 -19.84
C ALA A 142 12.27 14.94 -19.42
N SER A 143 13.04 14.70 -18.36
CA SER A 143 13.18 13.37 -17.76
C SER A 143 13.48 13.42 -16.26
N VAL A 144 13.07 12.36 -15.56
CA VAL A 144 13.29 12.21 -14.11
C VAL A 144 14.79 12.10 -13.79
N GLN A 145 15.52 11.31 -14.59
CA GLN A 145 16.97 11.10 -14.44
C GLN A 145 17.85 12.15 -15.12
N GLY A 146 17.25 13.27 -15.51
CA GLY A 146 17.99 14.35 -16.13
C GLY A 146 18.77 15.20 -15.13
N LYS A 147 19.72 16.00 -15.63
CA LYS A 147 20.53 16.91 -14.81
C LYS A 147 20.23 18.35 -15.15
N LEU A 148 19.66 19.09 -14.20
CA LEU A 148 19.45 20.53 -14.32
C LEU A 148 20.77 21.30 -14.27
N LEU A 149 20.83 22.41 -14.99
CA LEU A 149 21.87 23.42 -14.84
C LEU A 149 21.81 24.09 -13.46
N ASP A 150 22.93 24.63 -13.00
CA ASP A 150 23.02 25.27 -11.68
C ASP A 150 22.09 26.48 -11.58
N GLU A 151 21.96 27.26 -12.66
CA GLU A 151 21.07 28.41 -12.76
C GLU A 151 19.60 27.98 -12.70
N GLN A 152 19.24 26.87 -13.35
CA GLN A 152 17.88 26.34 -13.31
C GLN A 152 17.52 25.88 -11.89
N PHE A 153 18.43 25.18 -11.21
CA PHE A 153 18.21 24.75 -9.84
C PHE A 153 18.12 25.94 -8.87
N ALA A 154 18.93 26.97 -9.09
CA ALA A 154 18.85 28.24 -8.37
C ALA A 154 17.51 28.93 -8.59
N GLU A 155 17.00 28.97 -9.82
CA GLU A 155 15.68 29.51 -10.13
C GLU A 155 14.58 28.76 -9.39
N ILE A 156 14.59 27.42 -9.37
CA ILE A 156 13.58 26.61 -8.65
C ILE A 156 13.49 27.00 -7.17
N LEU A 157 14.62 27.35 -6.56
CA LEU A 157 14.73 27.75 -5.15
C LEU A 157 14.63 29.26 -4.91
N THR A 158 14.43 30.06 -5.96
CA THR A 158 14.31 31.52 -5.86
C THR A 158 12.85 31.95 -6.00
N PRO A 159 12.21 32.42 -4.91
CA PRO A 159 10.81 32.82 -4.96
C PRO A 159 10.51 33.84 -6.06
N GLY A 160 9.50 33.54 -6.88
CA GLY A 160 9.02 34.42 -7.94
C GLY A 160 9.67 34.25 -9.32
N SER A 161 10.74 33.46 -9.42
CA SER A 161 11.34 33.06 -10.71
C SER A 161 10.34 32.27 -11.58
N ALA A 162 10.66 32.07 -12.86
CA ALA A 162 9.82 31.29 -13.76
C ALA A 162 9.76 29.82 -13.32
N LEU A 163 10.92 29.20 -13.06
CA LEU A 163 10.96 27.80 -12.66
C LEU A 163 10.41 27.56 -11.24
N HIS A 164 10.53 28.52 -10.31
CA HIS A 164 9.87 28.41 -9.01
C HIS A 164 8.35 28.39 -9.16
N LYS A 165 7.76 29.23 -10.03
CA LYS A 165 6.31 29.21 -10.28
C LYS A 165 5.84 27.89 -10.89
N ARG A 166 6.63 27.32 -11.81
CA ARG A 166 6.34 25.99 -12.39
C ARG A 166 6.45 24.88 -11.34
N TRP A 167 7.48 24.93 -10.50
CA TRP A 167 7.65 24.02 -9.37
C TRP A 167 6.45 24.08 -8.41
N LEU A 168 5.98 25.30 -8.07
CA LEU A 168 4.77 25.45 -7.23
C LEU A 168 3.57 24.75 -7.86
N ALA A 169 3.31 24.97 -9.14
CA ALA A 169 2.17 24.38 -9.83
C ALA A 169 2.24 22.83 -9.84
N GLN A 170 3.41 22.26 -10.06
CA GLN A 170 3.62 20.80 -10.01
C GLN A 170 3.38 20.24 -8.59
N VAL A 171 3.91 20.91 -7.55
CA VAL A 171 3.68 20.50 -6.15
C VAL A 171 2.22 20.67 -5.75
N ASP A 172 1.53 21.71 -6.24
CA ASP A 172 0.12 21.95 -5.95
C ASP A 172 -0.78 20.85 -6.52
N GLU A 173 -0.43 20.29 -7.69
CA GLU A 173 -1.15 19.15 -8.26
C GLU A 173 -1.03 17.90 -7.37
N ILE A 174 0.17 17.59 -6.88
CA ILE A 174 0.36 16.48 -5.93
C ILE A 174 -0.35 16.76 -4.59
N ALA A 175 -0.28 18.00 -4.10
CA ALA A 175 -0.94 18.40 -2.87
C ALA A 175 -2.46 18.17 -2.93
N ARG A 176 -3.08 18.34 -4.09
CA ARG A 176 -4.52 18.06 -4.31
C ARG A 176 -4.87 16.59 -4.04
N PHE A 177 -4.01 15.64 -4.37
CA PHE A 177 -4.24 14.22 -4.11
C PHE A 177 -3.94 13.86 -2.65
N LEU A 178 -2.85 14.41 -2.08
CA LEU A 178 -2.57 14.25 -0.65
C LEU A 178 -3.67 14.84 0.23
N LYS A 179 -4.31 15.94 -0.21
CA LYS A 179 -5.45 16.55 0.48
C LYS A 179 -6.68 15.64 0.47
N GLN A 180 -6.94 14.91 -0.61
CA GLN A 180 -8.02 13.92 -0.64
C GLN A 180 -7.77 12.78 0.36
N LEU A 181 -6.53 12.36 0.55
CA LEU A 181 -6.17 11.39 1.58
C LEU A 181 -6.36 11.96 2.99
N GLN A 182 -6.01 13.23 3.22
CA GLN A 182 -6.29 13.92 4.48
C GLN A 182 -7.79 13.97 4.78
N ASP A 183 -8.60 14.36 3.79
CA ASP A 183 -10.06 14.47 3.94
C ASP A 183 -10.70 13.09 4.16
N ALA A 184 -10.04 12.02 3.73
CA ALA A 184 -10.40 10.63 4.00
C ALA A 184 -9.78 10.07 5.30
N HIS A 185 -9.15 10.91 6.13
CA HIS A 185 -8.50 10.52 7.39
C HIS A 185 -7.39 9.46 7.23
N VAL A 186 -6.69 9.47 6.10
CA VAL A 186 -5.58 8.55 5.81
C VAL A 186 -4.24 9.22 6.13
N PRO A 187 -3.51 8.78 7.17
CA PRO A 187 -2.14 9.23 7.38
C PRO A 187 -1.18 8.54 6.38
N VAL A 188 -0.21 9.29 5.86
CA VAL A 188 0.70 8.85 4.79
C VAL A 188 2.15 8.99 5.20
N LEU A 189 2.94 7.92 5.05
CA LEU A 189 4.40 8.00 5.07
C LEU A 189 4.89 8.61 3.75
N TRP A 190 5.09 9.93 3.76
CA TRP A 190 5.41 10.72 2.58
C TRP A 190 6.91 10.76 2.33
N ARG A 191 7.32 10.27 1.15
CA ARG A 191 8.73 10.11 0.76
C ARG A 191 9.07 10.92 -0.50
N PRO A 192 9.08 12.26 -0.44
CA PRO A 192 9.43 13.10 -1.58
C PRO A 192 10.94 13.08 -1.83
N TYR A 193 11.32 13.25 -3.10
CA TYR A 193 12.72 13.43 -3.51
C TYR A 193 13.64 12.37 -2.90
N HIS A 194 13.30 11.09 -3.00
CA HIS A 194 14.10 9.98 -2.48
C HIS A 194 15.46 9.85 -3.18
N GLU A 195 16.40 9.17 -2.53
CA GLU A 195 17.76 8.91 -3.04
C GLU A 195 18.55 10.19 -3.37
N MET A 196 18.26 11.27 -2.67
CA MET A 196 18.75 12.60 -3.02
C MET A 196 20.26 12.79 -2.83
N ASN A 197 20.91 11.89 -2.09
CA ASN A 197 22.36 11.83 -1.99
C ASN A 197 23.03 11.15 -3.20
N GLY A 198 22.26 10.49 -4.07
CA GLY A 198 22.67 10.12 -5.42
C GLY A 198 22.60 11.30 -6.40
N ASN A 199 23.18 11.13 -7.59
CA ASN A 199 23.22 12.17 -8.64
C ASN A 199 22.47 11.78 -9.93
N TRP A 200 21.66 10.72 -9.89
CA TRP A 200 20.90 10.23 -11.04
C TRP A 200 19.54 10.89 -11.21
N PHE A 201 18.98 11.52 -10.17
CA PHE A 201 17.73 12.28 -10.29
C PHE A 201 17.99 13.79 -10.29
N TRP A 202 17.13 14.56 -10.96
CA TRP A 202 17.34 16.01 -11.12
C TRP A 202 17.41 16.77 -9.78
N TRP A 203 16.78 16.23 -8.73
CA TRP A 203 16.78 16.81 -7.38
C TRP A 203 18.03 16.47 -6.55
N GLY A 204 18.82 15.48 -6.98
CA GLY A 204 19.90 14.90 -6.19
C GLY A 204 21.28 15.54 -6.38
N GLY A 205 22.21 15.19 -5.48
CA GLY A 205 23.64 15.45 -5.65
C GLY A 205 24.13 16.88 -5.37
N ARG A 206 23.24 17.79 -4.95
CA ARG A 206 23.56 19.22 -4.72
C ARG A 206 23.66 19.53 -3.23
N HIS A 207 24.87 19.57 -2.69
CA HIS A 207 25.09 19.77 -1.25
C HIS A 207 25.99 20.95 -0.87
N GLU A 208 26.51 21.69 -1.85
CA GLU A 208 27.36 22.87 -1.64
C GLU A 208 26.65 24.16 -2.10
N GLY A 209 27.05 25.30 -1.50
CA GLY A 209 26.49 26.61 -1.85
C GLY A 209 25.10 26.90 -1.26
N ALA A 210 24.42 27.91 -1.81
CA ALA A 210 23.13 28.39 -1.32
C ALA A 210 21.93 27.55 -1.82
N PHE A 211 22.05 26.95 -3.00
CA PHE A 211 20.98 26.24 -3.70
C PHE A 211 21.25 24.73 -3.63
N THR A 212 20.72 24.10 -2.59
CA THR A 212 21.05 22.71 -2.24
C THR A 212 19.80 21.83 -2.24
N THR A 213 20.00 20.52 -2.43
CA THR A 213 18.97 19.48 -2.32
C THR A 213 18.24 19.54 -0.96
N LYS A 214 18.95 19.82 0.14
CA LYS A 214 18.31 20.03 1.45
C LYS A 214 17.34 21.21 1.45
N LYS A 215 17.67 22.30 0.73
CA LYS A 215 16.79 23.48 0.60
C LYS A 215 15.56 23.16 -0.23
N LEU A 216 15.68 22.32 -1.25
CA LEU A 216 14.54 21.82 -2.01
C LEU A 216 13.59 20.97 -1.13
N TYR A 217 14.14 20.10 -0.28
CA TYR A 217 13.34 19.32 0.68
C TYR A 217 12.60 20.23 1.68
N GLN A 218 13.28 21.22 2.24
CA GLN A 218 12.66 22.23 3.10
C GLN A 218 11.57 23.03 2.37
N GLN A 219 11.76 23.33 1.09
CA GLN A 219 10.78 24.08 0.28
C GLN A 219 9.50 23.28 0.05
N ILE A 220 9.58 21.98 -0.28
CA ILE A 220 8.38 21.15 -0.43
C ILE A 220 7.66 20.95 0.91
N PHE A 221 8.42 20.80 2.01
CA PHE A 221 7.84 20.79 3.37
C PHE A 221 7.00 22.04 3.64
N ASP A 222 7.59 23.21 3.43
CA ASP A 222 6.91 24.48 3.66
C ASP A 222 5.69 24.65 2.75
N ARG A 223 5.77 24.22 1.50
CA ARG A 223 4.63 24.28 0.57
C ARG A 223 3.49 23.37 1.01
N LEU A 224 3.77 22.12 1.36
CA LEU A 224 2.73 21.15 1.74
C LEU A 224 2.14 21.44 3.13
N VAL A 225 2.99 21.72 4.13
CA VAL A 225 2.55 21.94 5.51
C VAL A 225 2.01 23.37 5.71
N LYS A 226 2.77 24.40 5.34
CA LYS A 226 2.41 25.78 5.70
C LYS A 226 1.38 26.38 4.75
N HIS A 227 1.47 26.09 3.44
CA HIS A 227 0.54 26.63 2.45
C HIS A 227 -0.70 25.74 2.25
N HIS A 228 -0.51 24.44 1.97
CA HIS A 228 -1.64 23.52 1.73
C HIS A 228 -2.29 22.97 2.99
N LYS A 229 -1.69 23.18 4.18
CA LYS A 229 -2.21 22.70 5.47
C LYS A 229 -2.42 21.19 5.51
N LEU A 230 -1.51 20.46 4.86
CA LEU A 230 -1.50 19.00 4.93
C LEU A 230 -0.99 18.56 6.30
N ASP A 231 -1.87 17.96 7.10
CA ASP A 231 -1.64 17.54 8.49
C ASP A 231 -1.61 16.01 8.66
N ASN A 232 -1.83 15.25 7.58
CA ASN A 232 -1.84 13.79 7.56
C ASN A 232 -0.49 13.17 7.12
N LEU A 233 0.53 13.98 6.86
CA LEU A 233 1.83 13.51 6.34
C LEU A 233 2.82 13.26 7.48
N ILE A 234 3.41 12.07 7.47
CA ILE A 234 4.61 11.70 8.24
C ILE A 234 5.79 11.73 7.29
N TRP A 235 6.77 12.59 7.58
CA TRP A 235 7.85 12.93 6.66
C TRP A 235 8.99 11.92 6.73
N MET A 236 9.14 11.13 5.67
CA MET A 236 10.19 10.14 5.52
C MET A 236 11.30 10.68 4.61
N TRP A 237 12.43 11.04 5.21
CA TRP A 237 13.63 11.46 4.47
C TRP A 237 14.43 10.23 4.07
N SER A 238 14.49 9.94 2.77
CA SER A 238 15.00 8.65 2.26
C SER A 238 16.23 8.82 1.37
N VAL A 239 17.34 8.23 1.82
CA VAL A 239 18.66 8.27 1.16
C VAL A 239 18.98 6.94 0.48
N ASP A 240 19.86 6.98 -0.52
CA ASP A 240 20.56 5.78 -1.01
C ASP A 240 21.83 5.52 -0.19
N ARG A 241 22.46 4.36 -0.39
CA ARG A 241 23.74 4.00 0.24
C ARG A 241 24.84 5.01 -0.12
N PRO A 242 25.67 5.44 0.85
CA PRO A 242 26.73 6.42 0.63
C PRO A 242 27.99 5.71 0.09
N THR A 243 27.88 5.03 -1.04
CA THR A 243 28.94 4.20 -1.64
C THR A 243 30.07 5.00 -2.28
N GLU A 244 29.89 6.31 -2.47
CA GLU A 244 30.85 7.22 -3.09
C GLU A 244 31.09 8.45 -2.20
N PRO A 245 32.29 9.07 -2.26
CA PRO A 245 32.55 10.35 -1.59
C PRO A 245 31.54 11.44 -1.99
N GLY A 246 31.11 12.26 -1.03
CA GLY A 246 30.12 13.31 -1.27
C GLY A 246 28.66 12.84 -1.17
N ARG A 247 28.42 11.55 -0.86
CA ARG A 247 27.07 10.99 -0.62
C ARG A 247 26.76 10.78 0.86
N GLU A 248 27.61 11.27 1.77
CA GLU A 248 27.41 11.14 3.21
C GLU A 248 26.06 11.73 3.62
N PHE A 249 25.31 11.02 4.47
CA PHE A 249 23.95 11.38 4.87
C PHE A 249 23.85 12.82 5.41
N THR A 250 24.83 13.23 6.21
CA THR A 250 24.89 14.56 6.85
C THR A 250 24.91 15.72 5.85
N ARG A 251 25.38 15.51 4.61
CA ARG A 251 25.41 16.55 3.57
C ARG A 251 24.02 16.90 3.03
N TYR A 252 23.09 15.95 3.10
CA TYR A 252 21.74 16.07 2.55
C TYR A 252 20.65 16.17 3.62
N PHE A 253 21.03 16.06 4.89
CA PHE A 253 20.12 16.12 6.03
C PHE A 253 19.39 17.48 6.09
N PRO A 254 18.05 17.51 6.01
CA PRO A 254 17.29 18.76 5.94
C PRO A 254 17.14 19.44 7.29
N GLY A 255 17.51 18.78 8.39
CA GLY A 255 17.29 19.23 9.76
C GLY A 255 16.21 18.40 10.47
N PRO A 256 16.32 18.20 11.79
CA PRO A 256 15.39 17.36 12.56
C PRO A 256 13.95 17.92 12.59
N GLU A 257 13.75 19.19 12.24
CA GLU A 257 12.47 19.89 12.17
C GLU A 257 11.72 19.69 10.85
N TYR A 258 12.30 18.96 9.88
CA TYR A 258 11.71 18.72 8.57
C TYR A 258 11.40 17.23 8.29
N LEU A 259 11.70 16.32 9.23
CA LEU A 259 11.46 14.89 9.04
C LEU A 259 11.05 14.18 10.33
N ASP A 260 10.23 13.15 10.17
CA ASP A 260 9.79 12.24 11.23
C ASP A 260 10.57 10.93 11.22
N ILE A 261 10.98 10.46 10.04
CA ILE A 261 11.62 9.14 9.82
C ILE A 261 12.85 9.32 8.93
N LEU A 262 13.95 8.62 9.27
CA LEU A 262 15.11 8.49 8.38
C LEU A 262 15.04 7.13 7.69
N SER A 263 15.24 7.13 6.38
CA SER A 263 15.06 5.94 5.56
C SER A 263 16.27 5.69 4.66
N LEU A 264 16.60 4.42 4.44
CA LEU A 264 17.70 3.97 3.58
C LEU A 264 17.17 3.04 2.47
N HIS A 265 17.64 3.24 1.24
CA HIS A 265 17.42 2.31 0.14
C HIS A 265 18.59 1.32 0.07
N VAL A 266 18.31 0.02 0.00
CA VAL A 266 19.33 -1.04 -0.03
C VAL A 266 19.04 -2.06 -1.13
N TYR A 267 19.78 -1.95 -2.23
CA TYR A 267 19.79 -2.94 -3.29
C TYR A 267 21.07 -3.78 -3.25
N GLY A 268 21.01 -5.01 -3.77
CA GLY A 268 22.16 -5.93 -3.81
C GLY A 268 22.54 -6.52 -2.45
N SER A 269 21.63 -6.54 -1.48
CA SER A 269 21.84 -7.08 -0.13
C SER A 269 22.97 -6.41 0.68
N ASP A 270 23.32 -5.16 0.34
CA ASP A 270 24.38 -4.39 1.00
C ASP A 270 23.88 -3.70 2.27
N PHE A 271 23.47 -4.49 3.25
CA PHE A 271 23.05 -4.04 4.59
C PHE A 271 24.25 -3.73 5.48
N ASN A 272 25.16 -2.87 5.02
CA ASN A 272 26.40 -2.56 5.74
C ASN A 272 26.10 -1.93 7.10
N GLN A 273 26.71 -2.48 8.16
CA GLN A 273 26.53 -2.01 9.53
C GLN A 273 26.84 -0.52 9.70
N LYS A 274 27.84 0.01 8.97
CA LYS A 274 28.21 1.42 9.04
C LYS A 274 27.08 2.33 8.56
N TYR A 275 26.33 1.93 7.52
CA TYR A 275 25.21 2.74 7.03
C TYR A 275 24.12 2.84 8.10
N TYR A 276 23.80 1.72 8.75
CA TYR A 276 22.86 1.68 9.86
C TYR A 276 23.31 2.55 11.04
N GLU A 277 24.57 2.42 11.47
CA GLU A 277 25.13 3.19 12.60
C GLU A 277 25.16 4.69 12.33
N ASP A 278 25.60 5.10 11.13
CA ASP A 278 25.64 6.52 10.74
C ASP A 278 24.22 7.12 10.70
N LEU A 279 23.24 6.39 10.15
CA LEU A 279 21.86 6.86 10.07
C LEU A 279 21.20 6.91 11.46
N LYS A 280 21.46 5.91 12.32
CA LYS A 280 21.02 5.88 13.71
C LYS A 280 21.60 7.03 14.52
N ALA A 281 22.90 7.33 14.34
CA ALA A 281 23.53 8.46 15.00
C ALA A 281 22.90 9.79 14.56
N LEU A 282 22.55 9.91 13.28
CA LEU A 282 21.89 11.10 12.72
C LEU A 282 20.43 11.25 13.15
N SER A 283 19.75 10.16 13.50
CA SER A 283 18.29 10.17 13.74
C SER A 283 17.87 10.95 14.97
N GLY A 284 18.77 11.13 15.95
CA GLY A 284 18.41 11.72 17.24
C GLY A 284 17.27 10.96 17.95
N GLY A 285 17.18 9.65 17.73
CA GLY A 285 16.13 8.79 18.26
C GLY A 285 14.84 8.74 17.43
N LYS A 286 14.79 9.39 16.26
CA LYS A 286 13.69 9.20 15.31
C LYS A 286 13.74 7.80 14.66
N PRO A 287 12.59 7.22 14.26
CA PRO A 287 12.53 5.88 13.68
C PRO A 287 13.36 5.75 12.40
N LEU A 288 13.88 4.54 12.18
CA LEU A 288 14.65 4.18 10.99
C LEU A 288 13.84 3.22 10.11
N ALA A 289 13.88 3.41 8.79
CA ALA A 289 13.17 2.57 7.83
C ALA A 289 14.06 2.13 6.65
N LEU A 290 13.73 1.00 6.03
CA LEU A 290 14.28 0.59 4.75
C LEU A 290 13.28 0.95 3.64
N GLY A 291 13.41 2.17 3.10
CA GLY A 291 12.44 2.73 2.16
C GLY A 291 12.29 1.95 0.87
N GLU A 292 13.38 1.34 0.39
CA GLU A 292 13.35 0.40 -0.73
C GLU A 292 14.39 -0.69 -0.52
N VAL A 293 14.02 -1.92 -0.85
CA VAL A 293 14.95 -3.04 -0.89
C VAL A 293 14.69 -3.91 -2.12
N GLY A 294 15.75 -4.54 -2.62
CA GLY A 294 15.60 -5.63 -3.58
C GLY A 294 15.17 -6.92 -2.90
N VAL A 295 15.85 -7.29 -1.81
CA VAL A 295 15.49 -8.39 -0.92
C VAL A 295 15.35 -7.85 0.51
N PRO A 296 14.39 -8.34 1.31
CA PRO A 296 14.28 -7.98 2.72
C PRO A 296 15.56 -8.35 3.51
N PRO A 297 15.88 -7.61 4.58
CA PRO A 297 16.97 -7.97 5.48
C PRO A 297 16.72 -9.36 6.09
N THR A 298 17.79 -10.14 6.27
CA THR A 298 17.70 -11.42 6.97
C THR A 298 17.45 -11.21 8.46
N LEU A 299 17.01 -12.26 9.17
CA LEU A 299 16.87 -12.21 10.62
C LEU A 299 18.20 -11.96 11.34
N GLU A 300 19.33 -12.40 10.76
CA GLU A 300 20.67 -12.09 11.27
C GLU A 300 20.99 -10.60 11.12
N ILE A 301 20.70 -9.99 9.96
CA ILE A 301 20.84 -8.56 9.76
C ILE A 301 19.96 -7.77 10.73
N LEU A 302 18.71 -8.19 10.95
CA LEU A 302 17.81 -7.54 11.90
C LEU A 302 18.24 -7.72 13.36
N ALA A 303 18.96 -8.79 13.70
CA ALA A 303 19.55 -8.93 15.04
C ALA A 303 20.65 -7.89 15.29
N ASP A 304 21.46 -7.58 14.26
CA ASP A 304 22.52 -6.57 14.33
C ASP A 304 22.02 -5.14 14.07
N GLN A 305 20.85 -5.00 13.43
CA GLN A 305 20.22 -3.74 13.03
C GLN A 305 18.73 -3.70 13.43
N PRO A 306 18.41 -3.75 14.74
CA PRO A 306 17.04 -3.99 15.21
C PRO A 306 16.08 -2.80 15.07
N ASP A 307 16.57 -1.60 14.73
CA ASP A 307 15.72 -0.39 14.73
C ASP A 307 14.93 -0.17 13.44
N TRP A 308 15.12 -1.03 12.42
CA TRP A 308 14.37 -0.95 11.17
C TRP A 308 12.89 -1.27 11.40
N ILE A 309 12.05 -0.24 11.36
CA ILE A 309 10.61 -0.35 11.63
C ILE A 309 9.83 -0.98 10.48
N LEU A 310 10.35 -0.88 9.25
CA LEU A 310 9.73 -1.42 8.05
C LEU A 310 10.78 -1.62 6.95
N TYR A 311 10.45 -2.48 5.99
CA TYR A 311 11.09 -2.50 4.68
C TYR A 311 10.05 -2.45 3.57
N VAL A 312 10.41 -1.97 2.38
CA VAL A 312 9.53 -2.02 1.19
C VAL A 312 10.26 -2.68 0.03
N ILE A 313 9.78 -3.85 -0.41
CA ILE A 313 10.34 -4.54 -1.57
C ILE A 313 9.92 -3.82 -2.86
N TRP A 314 10.86 -3.61 -3.76
CA TRP A 314 10.58 -2.94 -5.03
C TRP A 314 9.86 -3.86 -6.02
N SER A 315 8.55 -3.69 -6.17
CA SER A 315 7.75 -4.29 -7.25
C SER A 315 7.98 -5.80 -7.37
N GLY A 316 8.22 -6.33 -8.57
CA GLY A 316 8.42 -7.76 -8.81
C GLY A 316 9.66 -8.40 -8.16
N MET A 317 10.47 -7.64 -7.40
CA MET A 317 11.67 -8.17 -6.73
C MET A 317 11.36 -9.10 -5.54
N THR A 318 10.11 -9.25 -5.13
CA THR A 318 9.68 -10.21 -4.09
C THR A 318 10.20 -11.62 -4.36
N ARG A 319 10.30 -12.01 -5.64
CA ARG A 319 10.78 -13.33 -6.09
C ARG A 319 12.30 -13.52 -5.99
N LEU A 320 13.06 -12.47 -5.70
CA LEU A 320 14.51 -12.58 -5.49
C LEU A 320 14.83 -13.30 -4.17
N THR A 321 13.88 -13.33 -3.24
CA THR A 321 13.97 -14.11 -2.00
C THR A 321 13.26 -15.45 -2.17
N PRO A 322 13.91 -16.59 -1.88
CA PRO A 322 13.27 -17.91 -1.95
C PRO A 322 12.10 -18.05 -0.98
N LYS A 323 11.09 -18.85 -1.36
CA LYS A 323 9.93 -19.15 -0.49
C LYS A 323 10.32 -19.72 0.87
N GLU A 324 11.34 -20.57 0.93
CA GLU A 324 11.86 -21.13 2.19
C GLU A 324 12.32 -20.04 3.17
N GLN A 325 13.00 -19.01 2.66
CA GLN A 325 13.42 -17.87 3.47
C GLN A 325 12.22 -17.06 3.97
N TYR A 326 11.17 -16.91 3.16
CA TYR A 326 9.92 -16.30 3.63
C TYR A 326 9.23 -17.13 4.71
N GLN A 327 9.29 -18.47 4.68
CA GLN A 327 8.75 -19.28 5.77
C GLN A 327 9.43 -18.97 7.10
N HIS A 328 10.75 -18.79 7.10
CA HIS A 328 11.47 -18.37 8.31
C HIS A 328 11.06 -16.97 8.80
N TYR A 329 10.68 -16.07 7.88
CA TYR A 329 10.15 -14.76 8.27
C TYR A 329 8.76 -14.86 8.88
N LEU A 330 7.90 -15.73 8.35
CA LEU A 330 6.55 -15.97 8.90
C LEU A 330 6.58 -16.62 10.30
N GLU A 331 7.63 -17.40 10.59
CA GLU A 331 7.84 -18.01 11.91
C GLU A 331 8.47 -17.04 12.93
N SER A 332 8.97 -15.89 12.45
CA SER A 332 9.66 -14.90 13.28
C SER A 332 8.72 -13.84 13.82
N SER A 333 8.83 -13.54 15.11
CA SER A 333 8.14 -12.38 15.69
C SER A 333 8.78 -11.05 15.33
N GLN A 334 9.98 -11.04 14.72
CA GLN A 334 10.68 -9.82 14.33
C GLN A 334 10.10 -9.20 13.06
N ILE A 335 9.62 -10.00 12.10
CA ILE A 335 9.04 -9.49 10.84
C ILE A 335 7.54 -9.75 10.85
N LEU A 336 6.75 -8.69 10.80
CA LEU A 336 5.29 -8.79 10.86
C LEU A 336 4.66 -8.73 9.47
N PHE A 337 3.59 -9.50 9.30
CA PHE A 337 2.69 -9.49 8.15
C PHE A 337 1.27 -9.09 8.60
N LEU A 338 0.41 -8.73 7.66
CA LEU A 338 -0.91 -8.16 7.96
C LEU A 338 -1.77 -9.08 8.83
N GLU A 339 -1.67 -10.38 8.59
CA GLU A 339 -2.41 -11.41 9.30
C GLU A 339 -1.86 -11.73 10.71
N ASP A 340 -0.72 -11.13 11.11
CA ASP A 340 -0.12 -11.38 12.41
C ASP A 340 -0.97 -10.78 13.55
N PRO A 341 -1.39 -11.57 14.56
CA PRO A 341 -2.14 -11.06 15.71
C PRO A 341 -1.40 -9.96 16.50
N THR A 342 -0.07 -9.99 16.52
CA THR A 342 0.78 -8.96 17.11
C THR A 342 0.57 -7.64 16.41
N TYR A 343 0.55 -7.64 15.07
CA TYR A 343 0.27 -6.44 14.30
C TYR A 343 -1.15 -5.91 14.54
N ALA A 344 -2.15 -6.81 14.55
CA ALA A 344 -3.54 -6.43 14.84
C ALA A 344 -3.67 -5.68 16.18
N GLY A 345 -2.95 -6.12 17.22
CA GLY A 345 -2.90 -5.42 18.50
C GLY A 345 -2.13 -4.09 18.45
N LEU A 346 -1.03 -4.03 17.72
CA LEU A 346 -0.19 -2.83 17.60
C LEU A 346 -0.91 -1.69 16.86
N ILE A 347 -1.65 -1.98 15.79
CA ILE A 347 -2.34 -0.95 15.00
C ILE A 347 -3.67 -0.48 15.62
N GLU A 348 -4.22 -1.21 16.59
CA GLU A 348 -5.54 -0.93 17.17
C GLU A 348 -5.73 0.53 17.63
N PRO A 349 -4.78 1.20 18.32
CA PRO A 349 -4.93 2.60 18.69
C PRO A 349 -5.10 3.54 17.49
N LEU A 350 -4.38 3.30 16.40
CA LEU A 350 -4.52 4.05 15.15
C LEU A 350 -5.91 3.83 14.53
N ARG A 351 -6.40 2.58 14.53
CA ARG A 351 -7.72 2.25 13.98
C ARG A 351 -8.84 2.90 14.76
N GLN A 352 -8.76 2.90 16.10
CA GLN A 352 -9.74 3.55 16.97
C GLN A 352 -9.81 5.06 16.70
N VAL A 353 -8.66 5.72 16.58
CA VAL A 353 -8.60 7.16 16.26
C VAL A 353 -9.19 7.45 14.89
N ALA A 354 -8.96 6.59 13.90
CA ALA A 354 -9.50 6.72 12.55
C ALA A 354 -10.96 6.22 12.39
N GLY A 355 -11.61 5.77 13.48
CA GLY A 355 -12.98 5.24 13.44
C GLY A 355 -13.13 3.92 12.66
N LEU A 356 -12.05 3.15 12.51
CA LEU A 356 -12.03 1.86 11.82
C LEU A 356 -12.23 0.70 12.79
N SER A 357 -12.92 -0.35 12.36
CA SER A 357 -13.09 -1.58 13.15
C SER A 357 -11.76 -2.30 13.38
N SER A 358 -11.56 -2.97 14.51
CA SER A 358 -10.36 -3.78 14.78
C SER A 358 -10.06 -4.78 13.65
N LEU A 359 -8.78 -5.09 13.45
CA LEU A 359 -8.38 -6.12 12.47
C LEU A 359 -8.73 -7.52 12.98
N THR A 360 -9.29 -8.33 12.09
CA THR A 360 -9.45 -9.77 12.29
C THR A 360 -8.21 -10.50 11.78
N SER A 361 -7.82 -11.62 12.41
CA SER A 361 -6.68 -12.44 12.01
C SER A 361 -6.82 -13.11 10.63
N THR A 362 -7.97 -12.91 9.98
CA THR A 362 -8.26 -13.36 8.62
C THR A 362 -8.56 -12.15 7.75
N ARG A 363 -7.85 -12.02 6.62
CA ARG A 363 -8.07 -10.96 5.64
C ARG A 363 -9.43 -11.18 4.97
N PRO A 364 -10.38 -10.22 5.07
CA PRO A 364 -11.61 -10.30 4.31
C PRO A 364 -11.30 -10.48 2.82
N VAL A 365 -12.06 -11.33 2.16
CA VAL A 365 -11.92 -11.50 0.71
C VAL A 365 -12.55 -10.29 0.03
N ASP A 366 -11.83 -9.74 -0.94
CA ASP A 366 -12.32 -8.66 -1.81
C ASP A 366 -12.51 -9.25 -3.20
N PHE A 367 -13.75 -9.23 -3.67
CA PHE A 367 -14.15 -9.79 -4.96
C PHE A 367 -13.98 -8.80 -6.12
N THR A 368 -13.48 -7.58 -5.87
CA THR A 368 -13.30 -6.55 -6.89
C THR A 368 -12.40 -7.02 -8.03
N GLY A 369 -12.88 -6.84 -9.25
CA GLY A 369 -12.14 -7.15 -10.46
C GLY A 369 -13.03 -7.51 -11.65
N HIS A 370 -12.37 -7.73 -12.78
CA HIS A 370 -12.94 -8.36 -13.96
C HIS A 370 -12.65 -9.85 -13.92
N TRP A 371 -13.67 -10.66 -14.17
CA TRP A 371 -13.62 -12.10 -14.01
C TRP A 371 -14.23 -12.77 -15.24
N GLU A 372 -13.51 -13.69 -15.86
CA GLU A 372 -13.98 -14.47 -17.02
C GLU A 372 -14.17 -15.93 -16.66
N LEU A 373 -15.23 -16.56 -17.15
CA LEU A 373 -15.55 -17.95 -16.85
C LEU A 373 -14.47 -18.88 -17.44
N VAL A 374 -13.87 -19.70 -16.58
CA VAL A 374 -12.94 -20.75 -16.99
C VAL A 374 -13.74 -22.04 -17.07
N GLU A 375 -14.34 -22.30 -18.23
CA GLU A 375 -15.20 -23.48 -18.44
C GLU A 375 -14.47 -24.79 -18.12
N ALA A 376 -13.17 -24.89 -18.45
CA ALA A 376 -12.36 -26.07 -18.19
C ALA A 376 -12.13 -26.38 -16.70
N GLU A 377 -12.22 -25.38 -15.82
CA GLU A 377 -12.11 -25.55 -14.36
C GLU A 377 -13.51 -25.65 -13.70
N SER A 378 -14.57 -25.38 -14.45
CA SER A 378 -15.95 -25.34 -13.96
C SER A 378 -16.63 -26.71 -14.01
N GLN A 379 -17.57 -26.94 -13.09
CA GLN A 379 -18.38 -28.15 -13.02
C GLN A 379 -19.86 -27.79 -13.15
N PHE A 380 -20.47 -28.21 -14.25
CA PHE A 380 -21.88 -28.01 -14.52
C PHE A 380 -22.65 -29.29 -14.23
N SER A 381 -23.76 -29.21 -13.48
CA SER A 381 -24.74 -30.30 -13.39
C SER A 381 -26.11 -29.84 -13.89
N GLY A 382 -26.93 -30.77 -14.39
CA GLY A 382 -28.35 -30.50 -14.65
C GLY A 382 -28.69 -29.47 -15.74
N GLY A 383 -27.81 -29.23 -16.71
CA GLY A 383 -28.07 -28.28 -17.81
C GLY A 383 -27.76 -26.81 -17.49
N PHE A 384 -27.11 -26.53 -16.35
CA PHE A 384 -26.77 -25.17 -15.90
C PHE A 384 -25.68 -24.44 -16.73
N GLY A 385 -24.97 -25.15 -17.62
CA GLY A 385 -23.91 -24.53 -18.43
C GLY A 385 -24.39 -23.39 -19.33
N SER A 386 -25.62 -23.45 -19.82
CA SER A 386 -26.15 -22.44 -20.75
C SER A 386 -26.57 -21.12 -20.08
N GLY A 387 -26.68 -21.07 -18.75
CA GLY A 387 -27.13 -19.89 -18.00
C GLY A 387 -26.05 -19.20 -17.19
N ALA A 388 -24.83 -19.74 -17.13
CA ALA A 388 -23.73 -19.15 -16.39
C ALA A 388 -23.31 -17.82 -17.03
N ALA A 389 -23.00 -16.82 -16.20
CA ALA A 389 -22.36 -15.61 -16.71
C ALA A 389 -20.97 -15.98 -17.24
N GLN A 390 -20.65 -15.49 -18.43
CA GLN A 390 -19.35 -15.66 -19.08
C GLN A 390 -18.33 -14.64 -18.57
N ALA A 391 -18.79 -13.49 -18.09
CA ALA A 391 -17.97 -12.52 -17.40
C ALA A 391 -18.71 -11.86 -16.23
N LEU A 392 -17.96 -11.48 -15.21
CA LEU A 392 -18.39 -10.67 -14.07
C LEU A 392 -17.46 -9.46 -13.94
N GLU A 393 -18.04 -8.28 -13.73
CA GLU A 393 -17.35 -7.07 -13.29
C GLU A 393 -17.90 -6.75 -11.90
N ILE A 394 -17.03 -6.79 -10.89
CA ILE A 394 -17.39 -6.63 -9.48
C ILE A 394 -16.66 -5.41 -8.93
N ILE A 395 -17.39 -4.51 -8.28
CA ILE A 395 -16.84 -3.43 -7.46
C ILE A 395 -17.37 -3.65 -6.04
N GLN A 396 -16.48 -3.87 -5.08
CA GLN A 396 -16.83 -4.06 -3.68
C GLN A 396 -16.45 -2.82 -2.86
N VAL A 397 -17.44 -2.27 -2.15
CA VAL A 397 -17.26 -1.17 -1.19
C VAL A 397 -17.93 -1.59 0.11
N ASP A 398 -17.12 -1.84 1.14
CA ASP A 398 -17.57 -2.32 2.45
C ASP A 398 -18.42 -3.61 2.33
N SER A 399 -19.72 -3.56 2.66
CA SER A 399 -20.65 -4.68 2.53
C SER A 399 -21.38 -4.73 1.18
N LEU A 400 -21.21 -3.74 0.31
CA LEU A 400 -21.94 -3.65 -0.96
C LEU A 400 -21.08 -4.15 -2.12
N LEU A 401 -21.61 -5.10 -2.89
CA LEU A 401 -21.03 -5.53 -4.16
C LEU A 401 -21.93 -5.03 -5.30
N ALA A 402 -21.37 -4.19 -6.16
CA ALA A 402 -21.95 -3.88 -7.45
C ALA A 402 -21.44 -4.89 -8.47
N VAL A 403 -22.34 -5.77 -8.92
CA VAL A 403 -22.00 -6.87 -9.84
C VAL A 403 -22.69 -6.65 -11.16
N LYS A 404 -21.89 -6.65 -12.23
CA LYS A 404 -22.36 -6.65 -13.61
C LYS A 404 -21.97 -7.97 -14.25
N SER A 405 -22.96 -8.75 -14.68
CA SER A 405 -22.76 -10.05 -15.30
C SER A 405 -23.12 -10.01 -16.79
N ALA A 406 -22.35 -10.70 -17.62
CA ALA A 406 -22.64 -10.89 -19.04
C ALA A 406 -22.92 -12.38 -19.33
N THR A 407 -24.08 -12.70 -19.89
CA THR A 407 -24.47 -14.06 -20.28
C THR A 407 -24.73 -14.12 -21.78
N ILE A 408 -24.20 -15.16 -22.45
CA ILE A 408 -24.42 -15.38 -23.88
C ILE A 408 -25.83 -15.94 -24.11
N VAL A 409 -26.51 -15.44 -25.14
CA VAL A 409 -27.80 -15.97 -25.61
C VAL A 409 -27.63 -16.41 -27.06
N GLU A 410 -28.11 -17.61 -27.38
CA GLU A 410 -27.84 -18.25 -28.69
C GLU A 410 -28.47 -17.52 -29.89
N TRP A 411 -29.60 -16.84 -29.68
CA TRP A 411 -30.40 -16.23 -30.74
C TRP A 411 -30.65 -14.73 -30.53
N ASP A 412 -29.90 -14.08 -29.62
CA ASP A 412 -30.07 -12.67 -29.26
C ASP A 412 -28.73 -12.07 -28.77
N ASP A 413 -28.70 -10.76 -28.54
CA ASP A 413 -27.55 -10.08 -27.94
C ASP A 413 -27.25 -10.61 -26.52
N ASN A 414 -25.98 -10.53 -26.13
CA ASN A 414 -25.56 -10.88 -24.76
C ASN A 414 -26.36 -10.10 -23.73
N VAL A 415 -26.92 -10.81 -22.75
CA VAL A 415 -27.71 -10.20 -21.69
C VAL A 415 -26.77 -9.67 -20.62
N ILE A 416 -26.74 -8.34 -20.46
CA ILE A 416 -26.02 -7.68 -19.38
C ILE A 416 -27.00 -7.42 -18.22
N ARG A 417 -26.67 -7.93 -17.03
CA ARG A 417 -27.43 -7.64 -15.80
C ARG A 417 -26.55 -6.91 -14.81
N LYS A 418 -27.10 -5.87 -14.20
CA LYS A 418 -26.49 -5.18 -13.06
C LYS A 418 -27.30 -5.49 -11.82
N HIS A 419 -26.64 -5.89 -10.75
CA HIS A 419 -27.28 -6.14 -9.47
C HIS A 419 -26.37 -5.67 -8.33
N LEU A 420 -27.02 -5.19 -7.28
CA LEU A 420 -26.38 -4.84 -6.02
C LEU A 420 -26.60 -6.00 -5.05
N ILE A 421 -25.54 -6.45 -4.40
CA ILE A 421 -25.60 -7.43 -3.31
C ILE A 421 -25.14 -6.72 -2.05
N ASN A 422 -26.04 -6.61 -1.07
CA ASN A 422 -25.69 -6.09 0.24
C ASN A 422 -25.42 -7.26 1.20
N VAL A 423 -24.19 -7.36 1.68
CA VAL A 423 -23.67 -8.45 2.52
C VAL A 423 -23.72 -8.06 4.00
N ASP A 424 -24.89 -7.64 4.44
CA ASP A 424 -25.19 -7.24 5.82
C ASP A 424 -26.03 -8.29 6.57
N GLY A 425 -26.40 -9.39 5.90
CA GLY A 425 -27.25 -10.45 6.45
C GLY A 425 -28.75 -10.13 6.42
N ALA A 426 -29.16 -8.97 5.89
CA ALA A 426 -30.57 -8.65 5.71
C ALA A 426 -31.16 -9.39 4.49
N GLU A 427 -32.42 -9.79 4.61
CA GLU A 427 -33.16 -10.36 3.48
C GLU A 427 -33.88 -9.24 2.71
N TYR A 428 -33.76 -9.24 1.38
CA TYR A 428 -34.42 -8.29 0.51
C TYR A 428 -35.05 -9.00 -0.70
N GLU A 429 -36.10 -8.37 -1.26
CA GLU A 429 -36.74 -8.84 -2.49
C GLU A 429 -35.92 -8.41 -3.70
N VAL A 430 -35.68 -9.34 -4.62
CA VAL A 430 -34.93 -9.14 -5.86
C VAL A 430 -35.90 -9.11 -7.03
N PRO A 431 -35.75 -8.19 -8.00
CA PRO A 431 -36.59 -8.18 -9.19
C PRO A 431 -36.61 -9.55 -9.89
N ALA A 432 -37.80 -10.15 -9.97
CA ALA A 432 -38.03 -11.40 -10.68
C ALA A 432 -38.98 -11.16 -11.85
N GLY A 433 -38.67 -11.70 -13.02
CA GLY A 433 -39.57 -11.61 -14.18
C GLY A 433 -40.89 -12.39 -13.99
N PHE A 434 -40.87 -13.40 -13.10
CA PHE A 434 -42.04 -14.19 -12.72
C PHE A 434 -41.87 -14.68 -11.28
N GLY A 435 -42.94 -14.63 -10.47
CA GLY A 435 -42.90 -15.01 -9.04
C GLY A 435 -42.27 -13.95 -8.14
N GLN A 436 -42.02 -14.32 -6.87
CA GLN A 436 -41.29 -13.50 -5.89
C GLN A 436 -39.94 -14.15 -5.60
N ARG A 437 -38.88 -13.35 -5.56
CA ARG A 437 -37.53 -13.83 -5.22
C ARG A 437 -36.95 -13.01 -4.09
N PHE A 438 -36.45 -13.68 -3.07
CA PHE A 438 -35.79 -13.11 -1.91
C PHE A 438 -34.33 -13.55 -1.91
N GLN A 439 -33.47 -12.67 -1.45
CA GLN A 439 -32.04 -12.93 -1.30
C GLN A 439 -31.56 -12.42 0.05
N ARG A 440 -30.67 -13.18 0.69
CA ARG A 440 -29.93 -12.78 1.87
C ARG A 440 -28.46 -13.09 1.64
N ALA A 441 -27.60 -12.08 1.69
CA ALA A 441 -26.16 -12.26 1.58
C ALA A 441 -25.48 -11.97 2.91
N SER A 442 -24.58 -12.84 3.35
CA SER A 442 -23.83 -12.68 4.58
C SER A 442 -22.40 -13.18 4.42
N TRP A 443 -21.48 -12.60 5.18
CA TRP A 443 -20.13 -13.15 5.34
C TRP A 443 -20.18 -14.42 6.18
N ASN A 444 -19.26 -15.35 5.92
CA ASN A 444 -18.91 -16.37 6.90
C ASN A 444 -18.09 -15.75 8.05
N GLU A 445 -17.87 -16.50 9.14
CA GLU A 445 -17.26 -15.98 10.38
C GLU A 445 -15.91 -15.28 10.17
N ASP A 446 -15.06 -15.83 9.30
CA ASP A 446 -13.72 -15.31 9.02
C ASP A 446 -13.67 -14.32 7.84
N LYS A 447 -14.82 -13.98 7.26
CA LYS A 447 -14.98 -13.12 6.07
C LYS A 447 -14.20 -13.59 4.83
N SER A 448 -13.87 -14.87 4.74
CA SER A 448 -13.26 -15.46 3.54
C SER A 448 -14.27 -15.81 2.43
N LYS A 449 -15.57 -15.81 2.76
CA LYS A 449 -16.64 -16.19 1.83
C LYS A 449 -17.87 -15.32 2.00
N ILE A 450 -18.56 -15.09 0.88
CA ILE A 450 -19.95 -14.59 0.88
C ILE A 450 -20.86 -15.79 0.68
N ILE A 451 -21.92 -15.87 1.48
CA ILE A 451 -22.98 -16.87 1.37
C ILE A 451 -24.26 -16.13 0.97
N LEU A 452 -24.78 -16.44 -0.22
CA LEU A 452 -26.04 -15.94 -0.74
C LEU A 452 -27.11 -17.02 -0.63
N ASN A 453 -28.10 -16.79 0.23
CA ASN A 453 -29.30 -17.60 0.34
C ASN A 453 -30.37 -17.00 -0.55
N ASN A 454 -30.80 -17.75 -1.55
CA ASN A 454 -31.85 -17.40 -2.49
C ASN A 454 -33.11 -18.21 -2.18
N ARG A 455 -34.26 -17.54 -2.15
CA ARG A 455 -35.58 -18.18 -2.00
C ARG A 455 -36.53 -17.63 -3.04
N SER A 456 -37.13 -18.48 -3.85
CA SER A 456 -38.08 -18.08 -4.89
C SER A 456 -39.42 -18.78 -4.67
N VAL A 457 -40.50 -18.00 -4.73
CA VAL A 457 -41.88 -18.50 -4.61
C VAL A 457 -42.60 -18.27 -5.93
N PHE A 458 -43.05 -19.36 -6.54
CA PHE A 458 -43.81 -19.33 -7.79
C PHE A 458 -45.20 -19.87 -7.56
N ASN A 459 -46.21 -19.19 -8.12
CA ASN A 459 -47.59 -19.63 -7.99
C ASN A 459 -48.02 -20.33 -9.29
N PHE A 460 -48.18 -21.65 -9.24
CA PHE A 460 -48.60 -22.45 -10.37
C PHE A 460 -50.02 -22.95 -10.14
N GLY A 461 -51.01 -22.27 -10.75
CA GLY A 461 -52.42 -22.67 -10.67
C GLY A 461 -53.01 -22.60 -9.25
N GLY A 462 -52.58 -21.64 -8.43
CA GLY A 462 -53.08 -21.44 -7.06
C GLY A 462 -52.31 -22.20 -5.97
N ASN A 463 -51.33 -23.03 -6.34
CA ASN A 463 -50.45 -23.71 -5.39
C ASN A 463 -49.06 -23.04 -5.40
N PRO A 464 -48.68 -22.32 -4.33
CA PRO A 464 -47.35 -21.75 -4.20
C PRO A 464 -46.32 -22.88 -4.07
N ARG A 465 -45.26 -22.81 -4.87
CA ARG A 465 -44.09 -23.68 -4.77
C ARG A 465 -42.87 -22.85 -4.44
N GLU A 466 -42.16 -23.28 -3.41
CA GLU A 466 -40.92 -22.65 -2.97
C GLU A 466 -39.71 -23.41 -3.52
N PHE A 467 -38.70 -22.64 -3.90
CA PHE A 467 -37.40 -23.10 -4.38
C PHE A 467 -36.35 -22.38 -3.57
N SER A 468 -35.33 -23.10 -3.11
CA SER A 468 -34.21 -22.51 -2.39
C SER A 468 -32.91 -22.79 -3.11
N GLY A 469 -31.96 -21.88 -2.95
CA GLY A 469 -30.61 -22.03 -3.46
C GLY A 469 -29.62 -21.37 -2.53
N ILE A 470 -28.47 -22.01 -2.35
CA ILE A 470 -27.33 -21.46 -1.64
C ILE A 470 -26.21 -21.26 -2.66
N GLU A 471 -25.60 -20.11 -2.61
CA GLU A 471 -24.46 -19.76 -3.44
C GLU A 471 -23.32 -19.25 -2.56
N GLU A 472 -22.16 -19.89 -2.66
CA GLU A 472 -20.97 -19.54 -1.89
C GLU A 472 -19.90 -18.96 -2.82
N TRP A 473 -19.48 -17.74 -2.55
CA TRP A 473 -18.42 -17.05 -3.26
C TRP A 473 -17.15 -17.10 -2.43
N SER A 474 -16.05 -17.49 -3.06
CA SER A 474 -14.74 -17.56 -2.42
C SER A 474 -13.65 -17.34 -3.44
N LEU A 475 -12.48 -16.88 -3.01
CA LEU A 475 -11.30 -16.83 -3.85
C LEU A 475 -10.33 -17.98 -3.52
N ASN A 476 -9.51 -18.42 -4.49
CA ASN A 476 -8.33 -19.22 -4.13
C ASN A 476 -7.35 -18.38 -3.29
N GLY A 477 -6.36 -19.05 -2.67
CA GLY A 477 -5.37 -18.38 -1.81
C GLY A 477 -4.61 -17.24 -2.49
N ILE A 478 -4.52 -17.28 -3.82
CA ILE A 478 -3.81 -16.29 -4.63
C ILE A 478 -4.73 -15.26 -5.30
N ARG A 479 -6.04 -15.35 -5.01
CA ARG A 479 -7.07 -14.38 -5.38
C ARG A 479 -7.23 -14.09 -6.88
N ASN A 480 -6.80 -15.02 -7.74
CA ASN A 480 -6.97 -14.94 -9.20
C ASN A 480 -8.02 -15.93 -9.74
N ARG A 481 -8.64 -16.72 -8.84
CA ARG A 481 -9.80 -17.56 -9.15
C ARG A 481 -10.94 -17.24 -8.21
N LEU A 482 -12.08 -16.87 -8.77
CA LEU A 482 -13.35 -16.76 -8.08
C LEU A 482 -14.14 -18.05 -8.25
N TYR A 483 -14.40 -18.73 -7.14
CA TYR A 483 -15.26 -19.90 -7.09
C TYR A 483 -16.64 -19.47 -6.63
N VAL A 484 -17.63 -19.77 -7.46
CA VAL A 484 -19.05 -19.62 -7.17
C VAL A 484 -19.66 -21.02 -7.10
N ARG A 485 -19.86 -21.51 -5.87
CA ARG A 485 -20.46 -22.84 -5.63
C ARG A 485 -21.94 -22.68 -5.40
N GLN A 486 -22.75 -23.30 -6.25
CA GLN A 486 -24.20 -23.20 -6.19
C GLN A 486 -24.80 -24.56 -5.81
N THR A 487 -25.73 -24.54 -4.86
CA THR A 487 -26.57 -25.70 -4.51
C THR A 487 -28.02 -25.24 -4.59
N ASN A 488 -28.78 -25.76 -5.54
CA ASN A 488 -30.19 -25.43 -5.73
C ASN A 488 -31.06 -26.63 -5.40
N GLN A 489 -32.14 -26.40 -4.65
CA GLN A 489 -33.13 -27.40 -4.31
C GLN A 489 -34.44 -27.10 -5.03
N THR A 490 -34.83 -28.01 -5.92
CA THR A 490 -36.01 -27.88 -6.77
C THR A 490 -36.92 -29.10 -6.65
N PHE A 491 -38.10 -29.05 -7.27
CA PHE A 491 -38.99 -30.23 -7.35
C PHE A 491 -38.38 -31.42 -8.10
N ARG A 492 -37.31 -31.21 -8.89
CA ARG A 492 -36.57 -32.28 -9.59
C ARG A 492 -35.43 -32.86 -8.75
N GLY A 493 -35.23 -32.37 -7.52
CA GLY A 493 -34.14 -32.75 -6.63
C GLY A 493 -33.12 -31.63 -6.46
N GLU A 494 -32.03 -31.98 -5.78
CA GLU A 494 -30.87 -31.13 -5.55
C GLU A 494 -29.96 -31.13 -6.79
N SER A 495 -29.43 -29.96 -7.13
CA SER A 495 -28.43 -29.78 -8.19
C SER A 495 -27.28 -28.92 -7.66
N LYS A 496 -26.04 -29.26 -8.04
CA LYS A 496 -24.82 -28.53 -7.64
C LYS A 496 -24.02 -28.05 -8.84
N ALA A 497 -23.51 -26.84 -8.80
CA ALA A 497 -22.58 -26.33 -9.80
C ALA A 497 -21.40 -25.66 -9.10
N VAL A 498 -20.24 -25.70 -9.75
CA VAL A 498 -19.05 -24.93 -9.36
C VAL A 498 -18.63 -24.14 -10.57
N LEU A 499 -18.87 -22.84 -10.56
CA LEU A 499 -18.38 -21.92 -11.58
C LEU A 499 -17.05 -21.37 -11.11
N VAL A 500 -16.04 -21.45 -11.98
CA VAL A 500 -14.70 -20.92 -11.71
C VAL A 500 -14.44 -19.78 -12.68
N TYR A 501 -14.15 -18.60 -12.16
CA TYR A 501 -13.78 -17.44 -12.95
C TYR A 501 -12.33 -17.05 -12.74
N GLY A 502 -11.61 -16.77 -13.81
CA GLY A 502 -10.25 -16.24 -13.79
C GLY A 502 -10.25 -14.72 -13.77
N LYS A 503 -9.42 -14.11 -12.94
CA LYS A 503 -9.24 -12.65 -12.91
C LYS A 503 -8.56 -12.20 -14.21
N VAL A 504 -9.10 -11.18 -14.86
CA VAL A 504 -8.53 -10.53 -16.04
C VAL A 504 -7.88 -9.23 -15.59
N GLU A 505 -6.60 -9.05 -15.95
CA GLU A 505 -5.83 -7.83 -15.66
C GLU A 505 -6.29 -6.64 -16.53
#